data_AF-A0A0X9ETS1-F1
#
_entry.id   AF-A0A0X9ETS1-F1
#
_cell.length_a   1.000
_cell.length_b   1.000
_cell.length_c   1.000
_cell.angle_alpha   90.00
_cell.angle_beta   90.00
_cell.angle_gamma   90.00
#
_symmetry.space_group_name_H-M   'P 1'
#
loop_
_entity.id
_entity.type
_entity.pdbx_description
1 polymer ?
#
loop_
_entity_poly.entity_id
_entity_poly.type
_entity_poly.pdbx_seq_one_letter_code
_entity_poly.pdbx_strand_id
1 'polypeptide(L)'
;YAMSVIVGRALPDVRDGLKPVHRRVLYAMNELGNDWNKPYKKSARVVGDVIGKYHPHGDSAVYDTIVRMAQDFSMRYMLVDGQGNFGSVDGDNAAAMRYTEVRMARISHELLADLDKETVDWVPNYDGTEMIPAVMPTKVPTLLVNGSSGIAVGMATNIPPHNLTEIVNGCLALIENGDLTIDELMTHVTGPDFPTGGIINGRSGIVQAYRTGRGSVYVRAKAEVEVDEKTSRET
;
A
#
# COMPACT_ATOMS: atom_id res chain seq x y z
N TYR A 1 -11.16 20.79 11.51
CA TYR A 1 -10.16 19.76 11.87
C TYR A 1 -10.63 18.35 11.52
N ALA A 2 -11.70 17.81 12.13
CA ALA A 2 -12.18 16.44 11.90
C ALA A 2 -12.37 16.07 10.42
N MET A 3 -13.07 16.93 9.65
CA MET A 3 -13.32 16.72 8.22
C MET A 3 -12.02 16.64 7.40
N SER A 4 -11.05 17.51 7.68
CA SER A 4 -9.76 17.51 7.00
C SER A 4 -8.96 16.23 7.27
N VAL A 5 -9.07 15.66 8.48
CA VAL A 5 -8.39 14.39 8.81
C VAL A 5 -9.05 13.20 8.12
N ILE A 6 -10.40 13.16 8.07
CA ILE A 6 -11.15 12.06 7.45
C ILE A 6 -10.90 12.00 5.94
N VAL A 7 -11.09 13.11 5.20
CA VAL A 7 -10.96 13.12 3.72
C VAL A 7 -9.54 13.41 3.25
N GLY A 8 -8.79 14.25 3.96
CA GLY A 8 -7.50 14.76 3.49
C GLY A 8 -6.28 14.03 4.03
N ARG A 9 -6.43 13.00 4.87
CA ARG A 9 -5.26 12.39 5.54
C ARG A 9 -5.36 10.90 5.82
N ALA A 10 -6.33 10.49 6.65
CA ALA A 10 -6.24 9.22 7.37
C ALA A 10 -6.76 8.01 6.59
N LEU A 11 -7.77 8.20 5.75
CA LEU A 11 -8.43 7.13 5.00
C LEU A 11 -7.98 7.11 3.53
N PRO A 12 -7.84 5.92 2.92
CA PRO A 12 -7.55 5.80 1.49
C PRO A 12 -8.80 6.12 0.64
N ASP A 13 -8.61 6.47 -0.62
CA ASP A 13 -9.69 6.50 -1.62
C ASP A 13 -9.97 5.07 -2.12
N VAL A 14 -11.23 4.73 -2.37
CA VAL A 14 -11.61 3.39 -2.84
C VAL A 14 -11.11 3.09 -4.26
N ARG A 15 -10.95 4.13 -5.09
CA ARG A 15 -10.62 4.01 -6.51
C ARG A 15 -9.15 3.65 -6.74
N ASP A 16 -8.25 4.22 -5.95
CA ASP A 16 -6.81 3.99 -6.09
C ASP A 16 -6.13 3.33 -4.88
N GLY A 17 -6.83 3.21 -3.75
CA GLY A 17 -6.29 2.65 -2.52
C GLY A 17 -5.24 3.52 -1.82
N LEU A 18 -5.03 4.75 -2.29
CA LEU A 18 -3.97 5.63 -1.80
C LEU A 18 -4.54 6.69 -0.85
N LYS A 19 -3.78 6.97 0.21
CA LYS A 19 -3.96 8.22 0.99
C LYS A 19 -3.29 9.38 0.25
N PRO A 20 -3.68 10.64 0.53
CA PRO A 20 -3.12 11.80 -0.16
C PRO A 20 -1.59 11.90 -0.14
N VAL A 21 -0.92 11.49 0.96
CA VAL A 21 0.56 11.48 1.02
C VAL A 21 1.19 10.49 0.05
N HIS A 22 0.64 9.27 -0.09
CA HIS A 22 1.14 8.27 -1.04
C HIS A 22 0.97 8.77 -2.48
N ARG A 23 -0.22 9.32 -2.80
CA ARG A 23 -0.52 9.87 -4.13
C ARG A 23 0.46 10.98 -4.52
N ARG A 24 0.70 11.93 -3.60
CA ARG A 24 1.63 13.05 -3.82
C ARG A 24 3.08 12.59 -3.97
N VAL A 25 3.51 11.57 -3.22
CA VAL A 25 4.85 10.99 -3.37
C VAL A 25 5.01 10.35 -4.75
N LEU A 26 4.09 9.47 -5.16
CA LEU A 26 4.16 8.82 -6.47
C LEU A 26 4.06 9.83 -7.62
N TYR A 27 3.20 10.84 -7.49
CA TYR A 27 3.08 11.91 -8.46
C TYR A 27 4.38 12.73 -8.58
N ALA A 28 4.99 13.15 -7.47
CA ALA A 28 6.27 13.86 -7.50
C ALA A 28 7.40 13.00 -8.09
N MET A 29 7.41 11.70 -7.80
CA MET A 29 8.39 10.78 -8.40
C MET A 29 8.20 10.64 -9.91
N ASN A 30 6.96 10.66 -10.40
CA ASN A 30 6.63 10.71 -11.82
C ASN A 30 7.12 12.01 -12.48
N GLU A 31 6.80 13.16 -11.89
CA GLU A 31 7.25 14.49 -12.39
C GLU A 31 8.78 14.62 -12.42
N LEU A 32 9.48 14.02 -11.45
CA LEU A 32 10.94 13.96 -11.42
C LEU A 32 11.54 12.97 -12.44
N GLY A 33 10.71 12.24 -13.17
CA GLY A 33 11.09 11.17 -14.08
C GLY A 33 11.92 10.10 -13.39
N ASN A 34 11.53 9.69 -12.19
CA ASN A 34 12.25 8.72 -11.35
C ASN A 34 11.80 7.28 -11.61
N ASP A 35 11.92 6.86 -12.87
CA ASP A 35 11.43 5.57 -13.36
C ASP A 35 12.25 4.37 -12.87
N TRP A 36 11.64 3.18 -12.91
CA TRP A 36 12.26 1.92 -12.48
C TRP A 36 13.53 1.57 -13.26
N ASN A 37 13.65 2.05 -14.51
CA ASN A 37 14.79 1.76 -15.39
C ASN A 37 15.87 2.85 -15.35
N LYS A 38 15.73 3.84 -14.46
CA LYS A 38 16.71 4.92 -14.26
C LYS A 38 17.52 4.69 -12.97
N PRO A 39 18.67 5.39 -12.81
CA PRO A 39 19.42 5.39 -11.55
C PRO A 39 18.58 5.90 -10.39
N TYR A 40 18.85 5.39 -9.18
CA TYR A 40 18.22 5.89 -7.96
C TYR A 40 18.50 7.37 -7.73
N LYS A 41 17.58 8.05 -7.04
CA LYS A 41 17.74 9.44 -6.59
C LYS A 41 17.74 9.50 -5.07
N LYS A 42 18.52 10.41 -4.48
CA LYS A 42 18.52 10.65 -3.03
C LYS A 42 17.11 10.88 -2.50
N SER A 43 16.73 10.16 -1.44
CA SER A 43 15.40 10.31 -0.82
C SER A 43 15.12 11.74 -0.38
N ALA A 44 16.13 12.44 0.15
CA ALA A 44 16.03 13.85 0.51
C ALA A 44 15.56 14.76 -0.64
N ARG A 45 15.93 14.46 -1.89
CA ARG A 45 15.48 15.22 -3.07
C ARG A 45 14.00 15.00 -3.34
N VAL A 46 13.53 13.75 -3.27
CA VAL A 46 12.12 13.40 -3.49
C VAL A 46 11.26 14.01 -2.38
N VAL A 47 11.68 13.87 -1.11
CA VAL A 47 10.99 14.45 0.05
C VAL A 47 10.88 15.98 -0.09
N GLY A 48 11.97 16.65 -0.45
CA GLY A 48 11.98 18.10 -0.65
C GLY A 48 11.00 18.57 -1.73
N ASP A 49 10.93 17.87 -2.87
CA ASP A 49 10.01 18.20 -3.96
C ASP A 49 8.53 18.00 -3.55
N VAL A 50 8.23 16.90 -2.84
CA VAL A 50 6.89 16.62 -2.33
C VAL A 50 6.42 17.69 -1.37
N ILE A 51 7.26 18.12 -0.42
CA ILE A 51 6.87 19.14 0.57
C ILE A 51 6.76 20.51 -0.08
N GLY A 52 7.71 20.84 -0.96
CA GLY A 52 7.78 22.14 -1.62
C GLY A 52 6.61 22.42 -2.55
N LYS A 53 5.99 21.38 -3.14
CA LYS A 53 4.93 21.56 -4.15
C LYS A 53 3.56 21.03 -3.73
N TYR A 54 3.50 19.90 -3.01
CA TYR A 54 2.27 19.12 -2.91
C TYR A 54 1.81 18.81 -1.48
N HIS A 55 2.72 18.73 -0.51
CA HIS A 55 2.42 18.27 0.85
C HIS A 55 3.04 19.18 1.92
N PRO A 56 2.38 20.30 2.29
CA PRO A 56 2.94 21.32 3.20
C PRO A 56 2.88 20.88 4.67
N HIS A 57 3.45 19.72 4.97
CA HIS A 57 3.57 19.11 6.29
C HIS A 57 5.01 18.63 6.52
N GLY A 58 5.30 18.12 7.72
CA GLY A 58 6.64 17.70 8.10
C GLY A 58 7.26 16.67 7.16
N ASP A 59 8.58 16.78 6.98
CA ASP A 59 9.40 15.90 6.15
C ASP A 59 9.41 14.46 6.63
N SER A 60 9.40 14.26 7.95
CA SER A 60 9.30 12.95 8.57
C SER A 60 8.11 12.15 8.05
N ALA A 61 6.91 12.76 7.99
CA ALA A 61 5.71 12.07 7.53
C ALA A 61 5.80 11.60 6.07
N VAL A 62 6.44 12.41 5.22
CA VAL A 62 6.67 12.07 3.80
C VAL A 62 7.73 10.98 3.69
N TYR A 63 8.84 11.10 4.42
CA TYR A 63 9.92 10.12 4.40
C TYR A 63 9.48 8.77 4.96
N ASP A 64 8.77 8.74 6.09
CA ASP A 64 8.23 7.51 6.68
C ASP A 64 7.24 6.81 5.74
N THR A 65 6.47 7.59 4.96
CA THR A 65 5.60 7.06 3.90
C THR A 65 6.41 6.39 2.79
N ILE A 66 7.48 7.04 2.31
CA ILE A 66 8.41 6.47 1.32
C ILE A 66 9.05 5.19 1.87
N VAL A 67 9.51 5.21 3.12
CA VAL A 67 10.14 4.07 3.78
C VAL A 67 9.19 2.89 3.80
N ARG A 68 7.95 3.08 4.25
CA ARG A 68 6.95 2.01 4.28
C ARG A 68 6.66 1.45 2.88
N MET A 69 6.64 2.29 1.84
CA MET A 69 6.42 1.86 0.44
C MET A 69 7.57 1.04 -0.15
N ALA A 70 8.74 1.08 0.49
CA ALA A 70 9.96 0.36 0.10
C ALA A 70 10.29 -0.84 1.00
N GLN A 71 9.42 -1.18 1.96
CA GLN A 71 9.59 -2.32 2.86
C GLN A 71 8.70 -3.49 2.41
N ASP A 72 9.32 -4.59 2.01
CA ASP A 72 8.65 -5.81 1.56
C ASP A 72 7.86 -6.51 2.69
N PHE A 73 8.31 -6.40 3.94
CA PHE A 73 7.59 -6.89 5.11
C PHE A 73 6.40 -6.01 5.52
N SER A 74 6.29 -4.78 4.99
CA SER A 74 5.20 -3.84 5.28
C SER A 74 4.13 -3.79 4.19
N MET A 75 4.50 -4.05 2.93
CA MET A 75 3.59 -4.03 1.77
C MET A 75 3.72 -5.29 0.95
N ARG A 76 2.58 -5.89 0.60
CA ARG A 76 2.54 -7.11 -0.21
C ARG A 76 3.14 -6.90 -1.61
N TYR A 77 2.95 -5.71 -2.17
CA TYR A 77 3.54 -5.24 -3.44
C TYR A 77 4.13 -3.84 -3.24
N MET A 78 5.45 -3.75 -3.10
CA MET A 78 6.17 -2.49 -2.91
C MET A 78 5.93 -1.52 -4.07
N LEU A 79 5.69 -0.25 -3.75
CA LEU A 79 5.48 0.83 -4.73
C LEU A 79 6.75 1.66 -4.96
N VAL A 80 7.72 1.57 -4.05
CA VAL A 80 9.01 2.24 -4.15
C VAL A 80 10.11 1.18 -4.11
N ASP A 81 11.08 1.31 -5.00
CA ASP A 81 12.32 0.53 -5.01
C ASP A 81 13.40 1.36 -4.30
N GLY A 82 13.90 0.86 -3.17
CA GLY A 82 14.80 1.56 -2.27
C GLY A 82 16.21 0.96 -2.24
N GLN A 83 17.22 1.83 -2.17
CA GLN A 83 18.62 1.47 -1.97
C GLN A 83 19.16 2.08 -0.68
N GLY A 84 19.70 1.24 0.22
CA GLY A 84 20.21 1.62 1.54
C GLY A 84 19.46 0.91 2.67
N ASN A 85 19.61 1.40 3.90
CA ASN A 85 18.91 0.85 5.06
C ASN A 85 17.51 1.47 5.19
N PHE A 86 16.48 0.66 4.92
CA PHE A 86 15.06 1.01 5.03
C PHE A 86 14.38 0.40 6.26
N GLY A 87 15.16 -0.02 7.26
CA GLY A 87 14.66 -0.65 8.49
C GLY A 87 14.52 -2.17 8.37
N SER A 88 14.07 -2.79 9.45
CA SER A 88 13.98 -4.25 9.59
C SER A 88 12.68 -4.66 10.32
N VAL A 89 12.38 -5.96 10.28
CA VAL A 89 11.29 -6.57 11.05
C VAL A 89 11.52 -6.50 12.57
N ASP A 90 12.76 -6.29 13.01
CA ASP A 90 13.15 -6.19 14.42
C ASP A 90 12.81 -4.81 15.02
N GLY A 91 12.27 -3.89 14.21
CA GLY A 91 11.90 -2.54 14.63
C GLY A 91 12.99 -1.50 14.43
N ASP A 92 14.05 -1.83 13.69
CA ASP A 92 15.07 -0.84 13.32
C ASP A 92 14.47 0.21 12.39
N ASN A 93 14.72 1.49 12.74
CA ASN A 93 14.34 2.60 11.89
C ASN A 93 15.22 2.65 10.62
N ALA A 94 14.65 3.20 9.54
CA ALA A 94 15.43 3.49 8.35
C ALA A 94 16.56 4.49 8.64
N ALA A 95 17.65 4.42 7.86
CA ALA A 95 18.67 5.45 7.90
C ALA A 95 18.08 6.82 7.48
N ALA A 96 18.73 7.91 7.87
CA ALA A 96 18.29 9.25 7.48
C ALA A 96 18.22 9.42 5.94
N MET A 97 17.25 10.21 5.46
CA MET A 97 16.96 10.41 4.02
C MET A 97 18.13 10.93 3.14
N ARG A 98 19.22 11.40 3.77
CA ARG A 98 20.47 11.77 3.08
C ARG A 98 21.32 10.57 2.65
N TYR A 99 21.11 9.40 3.26
CA TYR A 99 21.84 8.17 3.00
C TYR A 99 21.09 7.21 2.07
N THR A 100 19.76 7.24 2.08
CA THR A 100 18.93 6.37 1.25
C THR A 100 18.68 6.97 -0.13
N GLU A 101 18.43 6.09 -1.09
CA GLU A 101 18.04 6.45 -2.45
C GLU A 101 16.80 5.65 -2.87
N VAL A 102 15.99 6.22 -3.74
CA VAL A 102 14.73 5.62 -4.19
C VAL A 102 14.47 5.86 -5.67
N ARG A 103 13.70 4.96 -6.27
CA ARG A 103 13.01 5.10 -7.56
C ARG A 103 11.67 4.39 -7.52
N MET A 104 10.82 4.61 -8.52
CA MET A 104 9.53 3.91 -8.56
C MET A 104 9.75 2.42 -8.83
N ALA A 105 9.01 1.57 -8.13
CA ALA A 105 8.92 0.16 -8.49
C ALA A 105 8.18 0.00 -9.82
N ARG A 106 8.43 -1.09 -10.56
CA ARG A 106 7.78 -1.35 -11.86
C ARG A 106 6.25 -1.28 -11.81
N ILE A 107 5.65 -1.80 -10.74
CA ILE A 107 4.19 -1.81 -10.58
C ILE A 107 3.60 -0.40 -10.43
N SER A 108 4.38 0.56 -9.93
CA SER A 108 3.90 1.94 -9.74
C SER A 108 3.63 2.65 -11.06
N HIS A 109 4.29 2.25 -12.16
CA HIS A 109 3.96 2.73 -13.49
C HIS A 109 2.53 2.33 -13.91
N GLU A 110 2.01 1.19 -13.44
CA GLU A 110 0.62 0.78 -13.70
C GLU A 110 -0.41 1.59 -12.88
N LEU A 111 0.00 2.20 -11.78
CA LEU A 111 -0.84 3.11 -11.01
C LEU A 111 -0.96 4.48 -11.71
N LEU A 112 0.12 4.92 -12.36
CA LEU A 112 0.26 6.23 -13.01
C LEU A 112 -0.03 6.21 -14.51
N ALA A 113 -0.31 5.04 -15.09
CA ALA A 113 -0.45 4.87 -16.52
C ALA A 113 -1.55 5.77 -17.09
N ASP A 114 -1.27 6.41 -18.23
CA ASP A 114 -2.23 7.24 -18.97
C ASP A 114 -2.72 8.50 -18.19
N LEU A 115 -1.96 8.96 -17.19
CA LEU A 115 -2.28 10.16 -16.40
C LEU A 115 -2.26 11.46 -17.24
N ASP A 116 -1.43 11.50 -18.28
CA ASP A 116 -1.27 12.62 -19.21
C ASP A 116 -2.40 12.71 -20.25
N LYS A 117 -3.34 11.75 -20.27
CA LYS A 117 -4.42 11.65 -21.25
C LYS A 117 -5.77 12.14 -20.73
N GLU A 118 -5.76 13.12 -19.82
CA GLU A 118 -6.97 13.71 -19.24
C GLU A 118 -7.93 12.67 -18.61
N THR A 119 -7.36 11.62 -18.01
CA THR A 119 -8.12 10.47 -17.47
C THR A 119 -8.71 10.72 -16.09
N VAL A 120 -8.27 11.77 -15.39
CA VAL A 120 -8.69 12.11 -14.03
C VAL A 120 -8.85 13.61 -13.87
N ASP A 121 -9.68 14.00 -12.91
CA ASP A 121 -9.77 15.39 -12.48
C ASP A 121 -8.49 15.84 -11.80
N TRP A 122 -8.11 17.09 -12.07
CA TRP A 122 -6.99 17.76 -11.44
C TRP A 122 -7.51 18.77 -10.43
N VAL A 123 -6.84 18.87 -9.29
CA VAL A 123 -7.13 19.87 -8.26
C VAL A 123 -5.91 20.75 -8.03
N PRO A 124 -6.09 22.05 -7.72
CA PRO A 124 -4.98 22.89 -7.32
C PRO A 124 -4.29 22.34 -6.07
N ASN A 125 -2.98 22.55 -5.97
CA ASN A 125 -2.21 22.31 -4.75
C ASN A 125 -2.61 23.32 -3.64
N TYR A 126 -1.85 23.34 -2.54
CA TYR A 126 -2.21 24.11 -1.35
C TYR A 126 -2.10 25.64 -1.52
N ASP A 127 -1.29 26.14 -2.46
CA ASP A 127 -1.11 27.57 -2.75
C ASP A 127 -1.64 27.98 -4.13
N GLY A 128 -2.22 27.05 -4.88
CA GLY A 128 -2.84 27.27 -6.18
C GLY A 128 -1.85 27.47 -7.35
N THR A 129 -0.56 27.16 -7.15
CA THR A 129 0.47 27.34 -8.18
C THR A 129 0.75 26.08 -9.00
N GLU A 130 0.39 24.90 -8.49
CA GLU A 130 0.58 23.60 -9.13
C GLU A 130 -0.74 22.83 -9.21
N MET A 131 -0.81 21.84 -10.09
CA MET A 131 -1.96 20.92 -10.19
C MET A 131 -1.57 19.53 -9.68
N ILE A 132 -2.50 18.84 -9.02
CA ILE A 132 -2.32 17.45 -8.58
C ILE A 132 -3.53 16.60 -8.99
N PRO A 133 -3.33 15.31 -9.31
CA PRO A 133 -4.44 14.44 -9.61
C PRO A 133 -5.29 14.17 -8.37
N ALA A 134 -6.63 14.25 -8.51
CA ALA A 134 -7.54 13.92 -7.42
C ALA A 134 -7.43 12.45 -7.02
N VAL A 135 -7.28 11.57 -8.01
CA VAL A 135 -7.03 10.12 -7.90
C VAL A 135 -6.07 9.66 -9.00
N MET A 136 -5.47 8.48 -8.83
CA MET A 136 -4.66 7.87 -9.89
C MET A 136 -5.53 7.04 -10.86
N PRO A 137 -5.24 7.04 -12.18
CA PRO A 137 -5.88 6.17 -13.18
C PRO A 137 -5.36 4.73 -13.09
N THR A 138 -5.38 4.15 -11.89
CA THR A 138 -4.72 2.87 -11.62
C THR A 138 -5.32 1.72 -12.40
N LYS A 139 -4.46 0.86 -12.96
CA LYS A 139 -4.83 -0.44 -13.54
C LYS A 139 -4.78 -1.58 -12.51
N VAL A 140 -4.28 -1.29 -11.31
CA VAL A 140 -4.12 -2.26 -10.22
C VAL A 140 -5.11 -1.95 -9.10
N PRO A 141 -5.85 -2.93 -8.57
CA PRO A 141 -6.77 -2.75 -7.44
C PRO A 141 -6.00 -2.64 -6.10
N THR A 142 -5.17 -1.59 -5.99
CA THR A 142 -4.17 -1.41 -4.93
C THR A 142 -4.77 -1.40 -3.53
N LEU A 143 -6.01 -0.92 -3.34
CA LEU A 143 -6.67 -0.92 -2.04
C LEU A 143 -6.75 -2.32 -1.44
N LEU A 144 -7.17 -3.30 -2.23
CA LEU A 144 -7.34 -4.69 -1.76
C LEU A 144 -6.00 -5.42 -1.75
N VAL A 145 -5.17 -5.16 -2.75
CA VAL A 145 -3.89 -5.85 -2.96
C VAL A 145 -2.86 -5.49 -1.88
N ASN A 146 -2.74 -4.21 -1.51
CA ASN A 146 -1.83 -3.76 -0.46
C ASN A 146 -2.51 -3.50 0.88
N GLY A 147 -3.84 -3.39 0.91
CA GLY A 147 -4.57 -3.03 2.12
C GLY A 147 -4.35 -1.57 2.54
N SER A 148 -4.92 -1.22 3.69
CA SER A 148 -4.70 0.09 4.31
C SER A 148 -5.07 0.07 5.78
N SER A 149 -4.30 0.76 6.60
CA SER A 149 -4.64 1.00 8.01
C SER A 149 -4.60 2.49 8.28
N GLY A 150 -5.61 3.02 8.97
CA GLY A 150 -5.72 4.44 9.22
C GLY A 150 -6.70 4.76 10.33
N ILE A 151 -6.31 5.68 11.22
CA ILE A 151 -7.14 6.17 12.31
C ILE A 151 -7.48 7.62 12.00
N ALA A 152 -8.78 7.90 11.84
CA ALA A 152 -9.31 9.25 11.63
C ALA A 152 -9.97 9.76 12.91
N VAL A 153 -10.72 10.87 12.80
CA VAL A 153 -11.52 11.37 13.93
C VAL A 153 -12.86 10.64 13.95
N GLY A 154 -13.09 9.81 14.99
CA GLY A 154 -14.34 9.07 15.20
C GLY A 154 -14.49 7.79 14.39
N MET A 155 -13.50 7.42 13.57
CA MET A 155 -13.51 6.19 12.77
C MET A 155 -12.09 5.70 12.49
N ALA A 156 -11.97 4.43 12.14
CA ALA A 156 -10.72 3.81 11.71
C ALA A 156 -10.99 2.79 10.61
N THR A 157 -9.98 2.50 9.80
CA THR A 157 -9.98 1.46 8.79
C THR A 157 -8.80 0.53 9.00
N ASN A 158 -8.99 -0.75 8.73
CA ASN A 158 -7.94 -1.76 8.68
C ASN A 158 -8.34 -2.83 7.66
N ILE A 159 -7.77 -2.73 6.45
CA ILE A 159 -8.01 -3.62 5.32
C ILE A 159 -6.73 -4.44 5.14
N PRO A 160 -6.79 -5.77 5.26
CA PRO A 160 -5.61 -6.61 5.06
C PRO A 160 -5.28 -6.73 3.56
N PRO A 161 -4.01 -7.00 3.21
CA PRO A 161 -3.60 -7.22 1.82
C PRO A 161 -4.16 -8.54 1.27
N HIS A 162 -4.26 -8.63 -0.06
CA HIS A 162 -4.76 -9.78 -0.80
C HIS A 162 -3.84 -10.11 -1.97
N ASN A 163 -3.95 -11.34 -2.46
CA ASN A 163 -3.20 -11.80 -3.61
C ASN A 163 -3.70 -11.13 -4.90
N LEU A 164 -2.80 -10.53 -5.68
CA LEU A 164 -3.16 -9.83 -6.93
C LEU A 164 -3.89 -10.73 -7.93
N THR A 165 -3.44 -11.98 -8.08
CA THR A 165 -4.06 -12.93 -9.02
C THR A 165 -5.49 -13.24 -8.61
N GLU A 166 -5.73 -13.49 -7.32
CA GLU A 166 -7.09 -13.76 -6.81
C GLU A 166 -8.01 -12.54 -7.00
N ILE A 167 -7.54 -11.34 -6.69
CA ILE A 167 -8.34 -10.12 -6.87
C ILE A 167 -8.67 -9.90 -8.35
N VAL A 168 -7.70 -10.04 -9.26
CA VAL A 168 -7.95 -9.91 -10.71
C VAL A 168 -8.92 -10.98 -11.20
N ASN A 169 -8.79 -12.22 -10.76
CA ASN A 169 -9.73 -13.29 -11.09
C ASN A 169 -11.15 -12.97 -10.58
N GLY A 170 -11.29 -12.43 -9.37
CA GLY A 170 -12.57 -11.98 -8.83
C GLY A 170 -13.18 -10.83 -9.64
N CYS A 171 -12.37 -9.88 -10.10
CA CYS A 171 -12.82 -8.82 -11.00
C CYS A 171 -13.28 -9.37 -12.36
N LEU A 172 -12.54 -10.31 -12.96
CA LEU A 172 -12.92 -10.95 -14.21
C LEU A 172 -14.25 -11.71 -14.06
N ALA A 173 -14.42 -12.44 -12.96
CA ALA A 173 -15.68 -13.12 -12.66
C ALA A 173 -16.85 -12.14 -12.52
N LEU A 174 -16.65 -10.97 -11.90
CA LEU A 174 -17.68 -9.92 -11.82
C LEU A 174 -17.99 -9.27 -13.17
N ILE A 175 -17.02 -9.17 -14.07
CA ILE A 175 -17.23 -8.69 -15.44
C ILE A 175 -18.09 -9.70 -16.23
N GLU A 176 -17.84 -11.00 -16.04
CA GLU A 176 -18.63 -12.07 -16.67
C GLU A 176 -20.05 -12.18 -16.07
N ASN A 177 -20.18 -12.03 -14.75
CA ASN A 177 -21.44 -12.07 -14.03
C ASN A 177 -21.48 -11.03 -12.90
N GLY A 178 -22.20 -9.92 -13.14
CA GLY A 178 -22.37 -8.85 -12.16
C GLY A 178 -23.23 -9.20 -10.95
N ASP A 179 -23.96 -10.31 -10.99
CA ASP A 179 -24.87 -10.75 -9.91
C ASP A 179 -24.21 -11.75 -8.93
N LEU A 180 -22.89 -11.97 -9.04
CA LEU A 180 -22.17 -12.85 -8.13
C LEU A 180 -22.35 -12.42 -6.68
N THR A 181 -22.73 -13.38 -5.86
CA THR A 181 -22.81 -13.21 -4.41
C THR A 181 -21.40 -13.13 -3.81
N ILE A 182 -21.31 -12.55 -2.60
CA ILE A 182 -20.05 -12.56 -1.82
C ILE A 182 -19.52 -13.99 -1.62
N ASP A 183 -20.41 -14.97 -1.49
CA ASP A 183 -20.02 -16.36 -1.29
C ASP A 183 -19.40 -16.99 -2.54
N GLU A 184 -19.90 -16.63 -3.72
CA GLU A 184 -19.31 -17.05 -4.98
C GLU A 184 -17.98 -16.33 -5.24
N LEU A 185 -17.87 -15.03 -4.91
CA LEU A 185 -16.60 -14.30 -5.01
C LEU A 185 -15.51 -14.88 -4.10
N MET A 186 -15.89 -15.42 -2.94
CA MET A 186 -14.97 -16.12 -2.04
C MET A 186 -14.40 -17.43 -2.58
N THR A 187 -14.90 -17.93 -3.72
CA THR A 187 -14.26 -19.03 -4.45
C THR A 187 -13.06 -18.56 -5.25
N HIS A 188 -13.01 -17.29 -5.62
CA HIS A 188 -11.90 -16.65 -6.35
C HIS A 188 -10.93 -15.93 -5.39
N VAL A 189 -11.45 -15.28 -4.34
CA VAL A 189 -10.68 -14.57 -3.31
C VAL A 189 -10.76 -15.34 -2.00
N THR A 190 -9.74 -16.14 -1.74
CA THR A 190 -9.78 -17.17 -0.68
C THR A 190 -9.59 -16.59 0.71
N GLY A 191 -8.82 -15.50 0.81
CA GLY A 191 -8.54 -14.79 2.05
C GLY A 191 -7.45 -13.72 1.88
N PRO A 192 -7.04 -13.08 2.99
CA PRO A 192 -5.87 -12.20 3.00
C PRO A 192 -4.55 -12.91 2.66
N ASP A 193 -3.62 -12.19 2.03
CA ASP A 193 -2.26 -12.63 1.68
C ASP A 193 -1.23 -11.67 2.27
N PHE A 194 -0.66 -12.03 3.44
CA PHE A 194 0.27 -11.16 4.18
C PHE A 194 1.70 -11.25 3.62
N PRO A 195 2.43 -10.12 3.53
CA PRO A 195 3.82 -10.11 3.04
C PRO A 195 4.77 -11.01 3.85
N THR A 196 4.48 -11.22 5.13
CA THR A 196 5.31 -12.00 6.07
C THR A 196 4.89 -13.47 6.17
N GLY A 197 3.90 -13.91 5.38
CA GLY A 197 3.33 -15.26 5.47
C GLY A 197 2.58 -15.51 6.78
N GLY A 198 2.68 -16.73 7.31
CA GLY A 198 1.96 -17.20 8.48
C GLY A 198 0.78 -18.13 8.16
N ILE A 199 0.06 -18.54 9.19
CA ILE A 199 -1.07 -19.48 9.10
C ILE A 199 -2.32 -18.80 9.64
N ILE A 200 -3.36 -18.68 8.81
CA ILE A 200 -4.66 -18.19 9.26
C ILE A 200 -5.45 -19.34 9.88
N ASN A 201 -5.88 -19.17 11.13
CA ASN A 201 -6.68 -20.18 11.84
C ASN A 201 -8.18 -19.95 11.62
N GLY A 202 -8.79 -20.86 10.85
CA GLY A 202 -10.22 -20.84 10.55
C GLY A 202 -10.62 -19.78 9.52
N ARG A 203 -11.84 -19.92 9.00
CA ARG A 203 -12.37 -19.08 7.89
C ARG A 203 -13.54 -18.19 8.29
N SER A 204 -14.16 -18.42 9.45
CA SER A 204 -15.37 -17.69 9.89
C SER A 204 -15.18 -16.18 9.95
N GLY A 205 -14.03 -15.72 10.45
CA GLY A 205 -13.70 -14.31 10.53
C GLY A 205 -13.53 -13.64 9.16
N ILE A 206 -12.96 -14.36 8.18
CA ILE A 206 -12.84 -13.89 6.79
C ILE A 206 -14.22 -13.74 6.16
N VAL A 207 -15.06 -14.77 6.27
CA VAL A 207 -16.44 -14.75 5.74
C VAL A 207 -17.24 -13.60 6.33
N GLN A 208 -17.16 -13.40 7.64
CA GLN A 208 -17.84 -12.29 8.32
C GLN A 208 -17.31 -10.92 7.83
N ALA A 209 -15.99 -10.78 7.73
CA ALA A 209 -15.36 -9.55 7.24
C ALA A 209 -15.80 -9.20 5.82
N TYR A 210 -15.84 -10.17 4.90
CA TYR A 210 -16.24 -9.91 3.53
C TYR A 210 -17.73 -9.61 3.39
N ARG A 211 -18.61 -10.26 4.15
CA ARG A 211 -20.06 -10.00 4.10
C ARG A 211 -20.48 -8.69 4.76
N THR A 212 -19.74 -8.21 5.76
CA THR A 212 -20.18 -7.11 6.64
C THR A 212 -19.22 -5.93 6.73
N GLY A 213 -18.00 -6.07 6.20
CA GLY A 213 -16.91 -5.11 6.38
C GLY A 213 -16.22 -5.19 7.74
N ARG A 214 -16.60 -6.12 8.64
CA ARG A 214 -16.00 -6.30 9.97
C ARG A 214 -15.85 -7.77 10.32
N GLY A 215 -14.67 -8.16 10.81
CA GLY A 215 -14.39 -9.51 11.27
C GLY A 215 -13.01 -9.60 11.92
N SER A 216 -12.72 -10.73 12.55
CA SER A 216 -11.45 -10.98 13.23
C SER A 216 -10.75 -12.19 12.62
N VAL A 217 -9.50 -12.02 12.21
CA VAL A 217 -8.67 -13.07 11.61
C VAL A 217 -7.52 -13.36 12.57
N TYR A 218 -7.36 -14.63 12.96
CA TYR A 218 -6.26 -15.07 13.82
C TYR A 218 -5.12 -15.59 12.95
N VAL A 219 -3.96 -14.95 13.04
CA VAL A 219 -2.74 -15.35 12.34
C VAL A 219 -1.78 -16.00 13.35
N ARG A 220 -1.23 -17.17 13.01
CA ARG A 220 -0.26 -17.92 13.79
C ARG A 220 1.05 -18.05 13.02
N ALA A 221 2.17 -17.99 13.72
CA ALA A 221 3.47 -18.30 13.15
C ALA A 221 3.53 -19.75 12.65
N LYS A 222 4.28 -19.99 11.57
CA LYS A 222 4.64 -21.34 11.16
C LYS A 222 5.80 -21.79 12.05
N ALA A 223 5.61 -22.88 12.77
CA ALA A 223 6.63 -23.50 13.61
C ALA A 223 6.51 -25.03 13.48
N GLU A 224 7.63 -25.72 13.63
CA GLU A 224 7.71 -27.17 13.71
C GLU A 224 8.59 -27.55 14.90
N VAL A 225 8.49 -28.80 15.36
CA VAL A 225 9.32 -29.34 16.44
C VAL A 225 10.38 -30.23 15.80
N GLU A 226 11.64 -29.95 16.08
CA GLU A 226 12.78 -30.77 15.66
C GLU A 226 13.28 -31.63 16.82
N VAL A 227 13.62 -32.89 16.54
CA VAL A 227 14.15 -33.81 17.56
C VAL A 227 15.61 -34.12 17.25
N ASP A 228 16.51 -33.85 18.19
CA ASP A 228 17.91 -34.23 18.09
C ASP A 228 18.04 -35.76 18.17
N GLU A 229 18.49 -36.40 17.10
CA GLU A 229 18.64 -37.86 17.02
C GLU A 229 19.61 -38.45 18.06
N LYS A 230 20.58 -37.66 18.55
CA LYS A 230 21.60 -38.11 19.51
C LYS A 230 21.17 -37.89 20.96
N THR A 231 20.46 -36.78 21.23
CA THR A 231 20.09 -36.41 22.60
C THR A 231 18.62 -36.63 22.93
N SER A 232 17.80 -36.96 21.92
CA SER A 232 16.33 -37.05 21.99
C SER A 232 15.66 -35.81 22.57
N ARG A 233 16.32 -34.64 22.48
CA ARG A 233 15.78 -33.36 22.92
C ARG A 233 14.96 -32.74 21.79
N GLU A 234 13.82 -32.18 22.16
CA GLU A 234 12.94 -31.42 21.27
C GLU A 234 13.34 -29.94 21.31
N THR A 235 13.43 -29.30 20.14
CA THR A 235 13.63 -27.86 19.96
C THR A 235 12.67 -27.28 18.96
#